data_AF-A0A924X604-F1
#
_entry.id   AF-A0A924X604-F1
#
_cell.length_a   1.000
_cell.length_b   1.000
_cell.length_c   1.000
_cell.angle_alpha   90.00
_cell.angle_beta   90.00
_cell.angle_gamma   90.00
#
_symmetry.space_group_name_H-M   'P 1'
#
loop_
_entity.id
_entity.type
_entity.pdbx_description
1 polymer ?
#
loop_
_entity_poly.entity_id
_entity_poly.type
_entity_poly.pdbx_seq_one_letter_code
_entity_poly.pdbx_strand_id
1 'polypeptide(L)'
;MSIGHQVLLLFLFAIPVACVSWTVTHEELFRELNEWFTSRSRASRNILSRKFLYLFTCEYCFSHYVTIGMLFMTRFTLVFDDWRGYVIAGFSIVWIANLYMSLFGRLRLAITSERQDIAVVEKMVKKNEDL
;
A
#
# COMPACT_ATOMS: atom_id res chain seq x y z
N MET A 1 19.71 -6.67 -20.47
CA MET A 1 19.99 -6.95 -19.04
C MET A 1 19.86 -8.44 -18.79
N SER A 2 20.58 -9.02 -17.83
CA SER A 2 20.28 -10.40 -17.42
C SER A 2 18.92 -10.48 -16.71
N ILE A 3 18.27 -11.63 -16.77
CA ILE A 3 16.98 -11.85 -16.11
C ILE A 3 17.09 -11.60 -14.60
N GLY A 4 18.21 -11.95 -13.98
CA GLY A 4 18.47 -11.70 -12.56
C GLY A 4 18.49 -10.21 -12.21
N HIS A 5 19.08 -9.37 -13.07
CA HIS A 5 19.03 -7.91 -12.88
C HIS A 5 17.61 -7.36 -13.03
N GLN A 6 16.83 -7.88 -13.99
CA GLN A 6 15.44 -7.44 -14.14
C GLN A 6 14.60 -7.79 -12.92
N VAL A 7 14.76 -9.00 -12.37
CA VAL A 7 14.07 -9.43 -11.15
C VAL A 7 14.52 -8.58 -9.95
N LEU A 8 15.81 -8.28 -9.81
CA LEU A 8 16.29 -7.41 -8.73
C LEU A 8 15.69 -6.00 -8.83
N LEU A 9 15.66 -5.42 -10.03
CA LEU A 9 15.02 -4.12 -10.25
C LEU A 9 13.51 -4.17 -9.98
N LEU A 10 12.83 -5.26 -10.32
CA LEU A 10 11.41 -5.44 -10.01
C LEU A 10 11.15 -5.28 -8.50
N PHE A 11 11.92 -5.97 -7.64
CA PHE A 11 11.78 -5.83 -6.19
C PHE A 11 12.18 -4.44 -5.70
N LEU A 12 13.28 -3.88 -6.22
CA LEU A 12 13.75 -2.54 -5.85
C LEU A 12 12.72 -1.46 -6.18
N PHE A 13 12.07 -1.57 -7.33
CA PHE A 13 11.03 -0.67 -7.79
C PHE A 13 9.69 -0.86 -7.08
N ALA A 14 9.38 -2.05 -6.58
CA ALA A 14 8.19 -2.27 -5.78
C ALA A 14 8.25 -1.58 -4.40
N ILE A 15 9.45 -1.33 -3.85
CA ILE A 15 9.63 -0.63 -2.56
C ILE A 15 9.06 0.80 -2.59
N PRO A 16 9.49 1.70 -3.50
CA PRO A 16 8.95 3.06 -3.53
C PRO A 16 7.46 3.08 -3.88
N VAL A 17 6.98 2.15 -4.71
CA VAL A 17 5.54 2.00 -4.99
C VAL A 17 4.76 1.69 -3.72
N ALA A 18 5.22 0.71 -2.94
CA ALA A 18 4.61 0.35 -1.66
C ALA A 18 4.66 1.52 -0.66
N CYS A 19 5.80 2.19 -0.55
CA CYS A 19 5.99 3.31 0.38
C CYS A 19 5.03 4.47 0.07
N VAL A 20 4.99 4.92 -1.19
CA VAL A 20 4.11 6.02 -1.62
C VAL A 20 2.65 5.63 -1.48
N SER A 21 2.29 4.40 -1.88
CA SER A 21 0.90 3.95 -1.81
C SER A 21 0.41 3.79 -0.38
N TRP A 22 1.22 3.23 0.50
CA TRP A 22 0.93 3.14 1.93
C TRP A 22 0.80 4.53 2.56
N THR A 23 1.75 5.43 2.29
CA THR A 23 1.75 6.78 2.89
C THR A 23 0.49 7.56 2.52
N VAL A 24 0.10 7.54 1.24
CA VAL A 24 -1.09 8.27 0.79
C VAL A 24 -2.39 7.65 1.33
N THR A 25 -2.44 6.34 1.50
CA THR A 25 -3.67 5.65 1.89
C THR A 25 -3.85 5.47 3.40
N HIS A 26 -2.76 5.35 4.17
CA HIS A 26 -2.80 4.99 5.59
C HIS A 26 -2.27 6.07 6.52
N GLU A 27 -1.49 7.05 6.05
CA GLU A 27 -0.94 8.08 6.93
C GLU A 27 -2.00 9.14 7.27
N GLU A 28 -2.05 9.56 8.55
CA GLU A 28 -3.11 10.45 9.06
C GLU A 28 -3.15 11.82 8.36
N LEU A 29 -2.02 12.28 7.80
CA LEU A 29 -1.92 13.49 6.98
C LEU A 29 -2.90 13.49 5.80
N PHE A 30 -3.23 12.31 5.25
CA PHE A 30 -4.17 12.16 4.14
C PHE A 30 -5.53 11.65 4.59
N ARG A 31 -5.78 11.51 5.90
CA ARG A 31 -7.04 10.98 6.43
C ARG A 31 -8.23 11.86 6.06
N GLU A 32 -8.09 13.18 6.15
CA GLU A 32 -9.17 14.13 5.78
C GLU A 32 -9.51 14.03 4.29
N LEU A 33 -8.51 13.87 3.42
CA LEU A 33 -8.71 13.65 1.99
C LEU A 33 -9.38 12.30 1.72
N ASN A 34 -8.91 11.22 2.37
CA ASN A 34 -9.49 9.90 2.22
C ASN A 34 -10.92 9.82 2.75
N GLU A 35 -11.23 10.46 3.88
CA GLU A 35 -12.58 10.57 4.44
C GLU A 35 -13.49 11.41 3.54
N TRP A 36 -12.97 12.50 2.96
CA TRP A 36 -13.69 13.30 1.98
C TRP A 36 -14.00 12.50 0.70
N PHE A 37 -13.02 11.79 0.14
CA PHE A 37 -13.23 10.92 -1.02
C PHE A 37 -14.17 9.75 -0.71
N THR A 38 -14.08 9.16 0.48
CA THR A 38 -14.94 8.04 0.92
C THR A 38 -16.38 8.48 1.15
N SER A 39 -16.59 9.62 1.81
CA SER A 39 -17.92 10.19 2.03
C SER A 39 -18.58 10.62 0.73
N ARG A 40 -17.83 11.26 -0.18
CA ARG A 40 -18.29 11.63 -1.53
C ARG A 40 -18.59 10.40 -2.39
N SER A 41 -17.78 9.35 -2.28
CA SER A 41 -18.00 8.05 -2.92
C SER A 41 -19.32 7.42 -2.48
N ARG A 42 -19.59 7.38 -1.16
CA ARG A 42 -20.85 6.83 -0.61
C ARG A 42 -22.07 7.68 -0.97
N ALA A 43 -21.92 9.00 -1.07
CA ALA A 43 -22.98 9.92 -1.47
C ALA A 43 -23.25 9.93 -2.99
N SER A 44 -22.34 9.38 -3.81
CA SER A 44 -22.46 9.39 -5.26
C SER A 44 -23.43 8.32 -5.77
N ARG A 45 -24.46 8.73 -6.51
CA ARG A 45 -25.39 7.83 -7.20
C ARG A 45 -24.76 7.11 -8.41
N ASN A 46 -23.63 7.62 -8.91
CA ASN A 46 -22.97 7.10 -10.11
C ASN A 46 -21.87 6.08 -9.75
N ILE A 47 -22.02 4.85 -10.25
CA ILE A 47 -21.09 3.72 -10.01
C ILE A 47 -19.65 4.06 -10.47
N LEU A 48 -19.51 4.79 -11.58
CA LEU A 48 -18.21 5.24 -12.11
C LEU A 48 -17.50 6.21 -11.17
N SER A 49 -18.21 7.22 -10.66
CA SER A 49 -17.68 8.17 -9.68
C SER A 49 -17.30 7.45 -8.38
N ARG A 50 -18.15 6.52 -7.93
CA ARG A 50 -17.86 5.70 -6.75
C ARG A 50 -16.59 4.87 -6.92
N LYS A 51 -16.40 4.18 -8.05
CA LYS A 51 -15.19 3.39 -8.35
C LYS A 51 -13.94 4.25 -8.50
N PHE A 52 -14.03 5.41 -9.16
CA PHE A 52 -12.90 6.32 -9.34
C PHE A 52 -12.43 6.92 -8.01
N LEU A 53 -13.36 7.32 -7.15
CA LEU A 53 -13.06 7.82 -5.80
C LEU A 53 -12.48 6.71 -4.90
N TYR A 54 -13.02 5.50 -5.00
CA TYR A 54 -12.53 4.34 -4.24
C TYR A 54 -11.09 3.94 -4.61
N LEU A 55 -10.68 4.29 -5.82
CA LEU A 55 -9.37 4.00 -6.38
C LEU A 55 -8.24 4.75 -5.66
N PHE A 56 -8.54 5.96 -5.14
CA PHE A 56 -7.61 6.76 -4.35
C PHE A 56 -7.57 6.35 -2.88
N THR A 57 -8.60 5.67 -2.39
CA THR A 57 -8.70 5.22 -0.99
C THR A 57 -8.21 3.80 -0.77
N CYS A 58 -7.90 3.05 -1.84
CA CYS A 58 -7.44 1.67 -1.76
C CYS A 58 -5.96 1.57 -2.13
N GLU A 59 -5.13 1.02 -1.21
CA GLU A 59 -3.68 0.89 -1.41
C GLU A 59 -3.32 0.09 -2.67
N TYR A 60 -4.07 -0.98 -2.94
CA TYR A 60 -3.87 -1.82 -4.11
C TYR A 60 -4.19 -1.04 -5.40
N CYS A 61 -5.29 -0.31 -5.43
CA CYS A 61 -5.67 0.47 -6.61
C CYS A 61 -4.71 1.63 -6.85
N PHE A 62 -4.35 2.37 -5.80
CA PHE A 62 -3.44 3.49 -5.90
C PHE A 62 -2.04 3.05 -6.36
N SER A 63 -1.57 1.87 -5.94
CA SER A 63 -0.28 1.35 -6.39
C SER A 63 -0.18 1.16 -7.90
N HIS A 64 -1.29 0.93 -8.63
CA HIS A 64 -1.27 0.90 -10.10
C HIS A 64 -0.88 2.25 -10.70
N TYR A 65 -1.37 3.36 -10.13
CA TYR A 65 -1.04 4.69 -10.61
C TYR A 65 0.43 5.03 -10.37
N VAL A 66 0.92 4.71 -9.18
CA VAL A 66 2.32 4.92 -8.83
C VAL A 66 3.23 4.07 -9.72
N THR A 67 2.85 2.81 -9.98
CA THR A 67 3.57 1.94 -10.91
C THR A 67 3.57 2.48 -12.33
N ILE A 68 2.44 2.96 -12.85
CA ILE A 68 2.38 3.57 -14.20
C ILE A 68 3.33 4.77 -14.28
N GLY A 69 3.31 5.66 -13.29
CA GLY A 69 4.22 6.80 -13.23
C GLY A 69 5.68 6.36 -13.19
N MET A 70 5.99 5.34 -12.39
CA MET A 70 7.34 4.81 -12.28
C MET A 70 7.81 4.12 -13.57
N LEU A 71 6.99 3.30 -14.21
CA LEU A 71 7.32 2.69 -15.51
C LEU A 71 7.54 3.74 -16.59
N PHE A 72 6.76 4.82 -16.59
CA PHE A 72 6.94 5.94 -17.51
C PHE A 72 8.28 6.67 -17.28
N MET A 73 8.67 6.87 -16.01
CA MET A 73 9.94 7.50 -15.65
C MET A 73 11.16 6.63 -15.92
N THR A 74 11.11 5.34 -15.55
CA THR A 74 12.27 4.43 -15.62
C THR A 74 12.38 3.69 -16.94
N ARG A 75 11.30 3.67 -17.74
CA ARG A 75 11.16 2.85 -18.96
C ARG A 75 11.51 1.38 -18.73
N PHE A 76 11.21 0.89 -17.53
CA PHE A 76 11.51 -0.48 -17.13
C PHE A 76 10.58 -1.47 -17.85
N THR A 77 11.17 -2.54 -18.39
CA THR A 77 10.46 -3.67 -18.99
C THR A 77 10.92 -4.97 -18.35
N LEU A 78 10.03 -5.96 -18.31
CA LEU A 78 10.28 -7.26 -17.70
C LEU A 78 10.05 -8.38 -18.72
N VAL A 79 11.01 -9.32 -18.83
CA VAL A 79 11.03 -10.45 -19.78
C VAL A 79 11.16 -10.04 -21.26
N PHE A 80 10.31 -9.13 -21.72
CA PHE A 80 10.24 -8.66 -23.11
C PHE A 80 10.64 -7.19 -23.19
N ASP A 81 11.29 -6.79 -24.28
CA ASP A 81 11.74 -5.40 -24.48
C ASP A 81 10.66 -4.51 -25.14
N ASP A 82 9.58 -5.11 -25.62
CA ASP A 82 8.46 -4.44 -26.26
C ASP A 82 7.30 -4.13 -25.28
N TRP A 83 6.19 -3.58 -25.79
CA TRP A 83 5.04 -3.13 -24.98
C TRP A 83 4.51 -4.20 -24.01
N ARG A 84 4.65 -5.48 -24.36
CA ARG A 84 4.30 -6.63 -23.52
C ARG A 84 5.08 -6.64 -22.20
N GLY A 85 6.35 -6.24 -22.24
CA GLY A 85 7.21 -6.17 -21.07
C GLY A 85 6.75 -5.12 -20.05
N TYR A 86 6.15 -4.01 -20.51
CA TYR A 86 5.56 -3.01 -19.62
C TYR A 86 4.32 -3.54 -18.90
N VAL A 87 3.50 -4.33 -19.58
CA VAL A 87 2.30 -4.94 -18.98
C VAL A 87 2.71 -5.92 -17.88
N ILE A 88 3.66 -6.80 -18.18
CA ILE A 88 4.17 -7.78 -17.20
C ILE A 88 4.85 -7.06 -16.03
N ALA A 89 5.75 -6.10 -16.32
CA ALA A 89 6.42 -5.30 -15.29
C ALA A 89 5.39 -4.59 -14.39
N GLY A 90 4.36 -3.98 -14.96
CA GLY A 90 3.33 -3.26 -14.21
C GLY A 90 2.62 -4.16 -13.21
N PHE A 91 2.06 -5.27 -13.66
CA PHE A 91 1.36 -6.19 -12.76
C PHE A 91 2.30 -6.84 -11.74
N SER A 92 3.54 -7.17 -12.13
CA SER A 92 4.53 -7.72 -11.21
C SER A 92 4.90 -6.71 -10.11
N ILE A 93 5.18 -5.45 -10.47
CA ILE A 93 5.54 -4.41 -9.49
C ILE A 93 4.39 -4.20 -8.51
N VAL A 94 3.16 -4.06 -9.01
CA VAL A 94 1.95 -3.89 -8.18
C VAL A 94 1.80 -5.06 -7.20
N TRP A 95 2.00 -6.30 -7.67
CA TRP A 95 1.88 -7.48 -6.82
C TRP A 95 2.92 -7.48 -5.69
N ILE A 96 4.20 -7.24 -6.01
CA ILE A 96 5.26 -7.18 -4.99
C ILE A 96 5.04 -6.02 -4.04
N ALA A 97 4.61 -4.86 -4.54
CA ALA A 97 4.29 -3.71 -3.70
C ALA A 97 3.15 -4.04 -2.72
N ASN A 98 2.11 -4.73 -3.18
CA ASN A 98 1.01 -5.17 -2.33
C ASN A 98 1.46 -6.17 -1.26
N LEU A 99 2.39 -7.08 -1.60
CA LEU A 99 3.01 -7.98 -0.62
C LEU A 99 3.76 -7.18 0.46
N TYR A 100 4.52 -6.16 0.08
CA TYR A 100 5.22 -5.29 1.02
C TYR A 100 4.26 -4.52 1.94
N MET A 101 3.21 -3.91 1.39
CA MET A 101 2.19 -3.21 2.16
C MET A 101 1.47 -4.16 3.13
N SER A 102 1.06 -5.34 2.66
CA SER A 102 0.41 -6.35 3.49
C SER A 102 1.30 -6.85 4.63
N LEU A 103 2.60 -7.03 4.38
CA LEU A 103 3.57 -7.42 5.39
C LEU A 103 3.74 -6.31 6.43
N PHE A 104 3.88 -5.07 5.98
CA PHE A 104 4.05 -3.91 6.85
C PHE A 104 2.81 -3.66 7.73
N GLY A 105 1.61 -3.81 7.16
CA GLY A 105 0.35 -3.73 7.91
C GLY A 105 0.25 -4.78 9.00
N ARG A 106 0.56 -6.04 8.71
CA ARG A 106 0.59 -7.12 9.72
C ARG A 106 1.61 -6.84 10.83
N LEU A 107 2.79 -6.34 10.47
CA LEU A 107 3.83 -6.00 11.43
C LEU A 107 3.37 -4.88 12.38
N ARG A 108 2.77 -3.80 11.85
CA ARG A 108 2.23 -2.70 12.68
C ARG A 108 1.12 -3.17 13.62
N LEU A 109 0.23 -4.05 13.15
CA LEU A 109 -0.84 -4.62 13.97
C LEU A 109 -0.29 -5.45 15.13
N ALA A 110 0.68 -6.34 14.85
CA ALA A 110 1.33 -7.17 15.87
C ALA A 110 1.99 -6.33 16.97
N ILE A 111 2.73 -5.29 16.58
CA ILE A 111 3.36 -4.36 17.54
C ILE A 111 2.30 -3.64 18.39
N THR A 112 1.17 -3.29 17.79
CA THR A 112 0.10 -2.57 18.51
C THR A 112 -0.62 -3.49 19.48
N SER A 113 -0.90 -4.75 19.10
CA SER A 113 -1.51 -5.73 20.01
C SER A 113 -0.59 -6.04 21.18
N GLU A 114 0.71 -6.25 20.94
CA GLU A 114 1.69 -6.48 22.02
C GLU A 114 1.72 -5.33 23.02
N ARG A 115 1.68 -4.08 22.54
CA ARG A 115 1.62 -2.90 23.42
C ARG A 115 0.33 -2.84 24.24
N GLN A 116 -0.80 -3.22 23.67
CA GLN A 116 -2.07 -3.25 24.39
C GLN A 116 -2.08 -4.31 25.48
N ASP A 117 -1.55 -5.50 25.21
CA ASP A 117 -1.45 -6.59 26.17
C ASP A 117 -0.57 -6.19 27.37
N ILE A 118 0.59 -5.56 27.11
CA ILE A 118 1.47 -5.03 28.18
C ILE A 118 0.73 -4.00 29.04
N ALA A 119 0.00 -3.06 28.43
CA ALA A 119 -0.75 -2.04 29.17
C ALA A 119 -1.90 -2.62 30.01
N VAL A 120 -2.53 -3.71 29.56
CA VAL A 120 -3.55 -4.42 30.34
C VAL A 120 -2.92 -5.12 31.54
N VAL A 121 -1.79 -5.80 31.35
CA VAL A 121 -1.05 -6.46 32.44
C VAL A 121 -0.57 -5.44 33.47
N GLU A 122 0.00 -4.30 33.06
CA GLU A 122 0.42 -3.24 33.98
C GLU A 122 -0.74 -2.69 34.82
N LYS A 123 -1.92 -2.51 34.22
CA LYS A 123 -3.12 -2.07 34.94
C LYS A 123 -3.62 -3.13 35.93
N MET A 124 -3.54 -4.42 35.59
CA MET A 124 -3.91 -5.51 36.49
C MET A 124 -2.94 -5.61 37.68
N VAL A 125 -1.64 -5.45 37.45
CA VAL A 125 -0.62 -5.46 38.51
C VAL A 125 -0.85 -4.29 39.48
N LYS A 126 -0.99 -3.06 38.98
CA LYS A 126 -1.26 -1.88 39.83
C LYS A 126 -2.52 -2.05 40.68
N LYS A 127 -3.60 -2.55 40.07
CA LYS A 127 -4.86 -2.80 40.80
C LYS A 127 -4.72 -3.81 41.94
N ASN A 128 -3.82 -4.79 41.79
CA ASN A 128 -3.56 -5.80 42.82
C ASN A 128 -2.60 -5.30 43.92
N GLU A 129 -1.73 -4.32 43.63
CA GLU A 129 -0.87 -3.67 44.64
C GLU A 129 -1.64 -2.65 45.51
N ASP A 130 -2.73 -2.09 44.98
CA ASP A 130 -3.60 -1.14 45.69
C ASP A 130 -4.67 -1.84 46.59
N LEU A 131 -4.68 -3.18 46.66
CA LEU A 131 -5.59 -4.03 47.44
C LEU A 131 -4.89 -4.65 48.67
#